data_AF-A0A938WBF2-F1
#
_entry.id   AF-A0A938WBF2-F1
#
_cell.length_a   1.000
_cell.length_b   1.000
_cell.length_c   1.000
_cell.angle_alpha   90.00
_cell.angle_beta   90.00
_cell.angle_gamma   90.00
#
_symmetry.space_group_name_H-M   'P 1'
#
loop_
_entity.id
_entity.type
_entity.pdbx_description
1 polymer ?
#
loop_
_entity_poly.entity_id
_entity_poly.type
_entity_poly.pdbx_seq_one_letter_code
_entity_poly.pdbx_strand_id
1 'polypeptide(L)'
;MLVALYQRQGDGRMILDSIAATPFRCQRASPDPSREQMQSVDALLSVVAGWRGIEQELRPGVQNGALETTKVAPEFDADSFCSQDVNGVFADNLICGLPDKMPKGAFELQFGCLLNPKSFTHLIIAYDANNRLSRWIERRYQPTMHG
;
A
#
# COMPACT_ATOMS: atom_id res chain seq x y z
N MET A 1 -0.11 1.36 11.38
CA MET A 1 -1.53 1.57 11.09
C MET A 1 -1.67 2.85 10.30
N LEU A 2 -2.30 2.78 9.13
CA LEU A 2 -2.64 3.94 8.31
C LEU A 2 -4.16 3.96 8.14
N VAL A 3 -4.76 5.13 8.32
CA VAL A 3 -6.20 5.36 8.30
C VAL A 3 -6.49 6.51 7.34
N ALA A 4 -7.38 6.26 6.39
CA ALA A 4 -7.90 7.29 5.49
C ALA A 4 -9.40 7.47 5.79
N LEU A 5 -9.82 8.71 6.02
CA LEU A 5 -11.20 9.07 6.33
C LEU A 5 -11.79 9.82 5.15
N TYR A 6 -12.91 9.31 4.65
CA TYR A 6 -13.69 9.96 3.61
C TYR A 6 -14.97 10.53 4.20
N GLN A 7 -15.29 11.77 3.88
CA GLN A 7 -16.52 12.44 4.30
C GLN A 7 -17.53 12.46 3.16
N ARG A 8 -18.79 12.16 3.50
CA ARG A 8 -19.91 12.28 2.57
C ARG A 8 -20.31 13.75 2.40
N GLN A 9 -20.32 14.22 1.16
CA GLN A 9 -20.79 15.54 0.78
C GLN A 9 -22.31 15.57 0.57
N GLY A 10 -22.90 16.76 0.49
CA GLY A 10 -24.34 16.95 0.31
C GLY A 10 -24.92 16.32 -0.96
N ASP A 11 -24.09 16.11 -1.99
CA ASP A 11 -24.46 15.42 -3.24
C ASP A 11 -24.20 13.90 -3.21
N GLY A 12 -23.80 13.36 -2.05
CA GLY A 12 -23.53 11.95 -1.84
C GLY A 12 -22.14 11.48 -2.26
N ARG A 13 -21.27 12.35 -2.81
CA ARG A 13 -19.86 12.00 -3.09
C ARG A 13 -19.10 11.78 -1.78
N MET A 14 -18.17 10.82 -1.79
CA MET A 14 -17.22 10.60 -0.70
C MET A 14 -15.88 11.24 -1.07
N ILE A 15 -15.45 12.25 -0.31
CA ILE A 15 -14.21 13.00 -0.55
C ILE A 15 -13.24 12.70 0.58
N LEU A 16 -11.96 12.51 0.25
CA LEU A 16 -10.93 12.31 1.25
C LEU A 16 -10.81 13.57 2.12
N ASP A 17 -11.01 13.40 3.43
CA ASP A 17 -10.94 14.48 4.41
C ASP A 17 -9.59 14.49 5.12
N SER A 18 -9.15 13.32 5.61
CA SER A 18 -7.93 13.22 6.40
C SER A 18 -7.25 11.86 6.24
N ILE A 19 -5.93 11.88 6.36
CA ILE A 19 -5.09 10.67 6.43
C ILE A 19 -4.28 10.78 7.73
N ALA A 20 -4.29 9.71 8.51
CA ALA A 20 -3.47 9.57 9.70
C ALA A 20 -2.71 8.26 9.67
N ALA A 21 -1.43 8.29 10.04
CA ALA A 21 -0.62 7.11 10.18
C ALA A 21 0.08 7.11 11.52
N THR A 22 -0.04 5.99 12.24
CA THR A 22 0.76 5.71 13.43
C THR A 22 1.50 4.39 13.20
N PRO A 23 2.83 4.38 13.28
CA PRO A 23 3.53 3.12 13.30
C PRO A 23 3.12 2.33 14.55
N PHE A 24 2.95 1.03 14.37
CA PHE A 24 2.74 0.10 15.47
C PHE A 24 3.87 -0.91 15.43
N ARG A 25 4.66 -0.98 16.51
CA ARG A 25 5.80 -1.88 16.61
C ARG A 25 5.45 -3.02 17.56
N CYS A 26 5.39 -4.23 17.03
CA CYS A 26 5.08 -5.42 17.82
C CYS A 26 6.27 -5.79 18.73
N GLN A 27 6.06 -5.79 20.05
CA GLN A 27 7.09 -6.21 21.03
C GLN A 27 7.19 -7.72 21.24
N ARG A 28 6.30 -8.51 20.63
CA ARG A 28 6.26 -9.99 20.77
C ARG A 28 7.28 -10.73 19.89
N ALA A 29 7.99 -10.01 19.03
CA ALA A 29 9.11 -10.50 18.23
C ALA A 29 10.37 -9.67 18.57
N SER A 30 11.51 -9.98 17.95
CA SER A 30 12.70 -9.14 18.05
C SER A 30 12.34 -7.67 17.80
N PRO A 31 12.89 -6.71 18.58
CA PRO A 31 12.55 -5.31 18.44
C PRO A 31 12.71 -4.83 17.00
N ASP A 32 11.66 -4.24 16.46
CA ASP A 32 11.66 -3.67 15.11
C ASP A 32 12.65 -2.48 15.08
N PRO A 33 13.74 -2.56 14.31
CA PRO A 33 14.79 -1.55 14.33
C PRO A 33 14.26 -0.17 13.96
N SER A 34 14.90 0.88 14.47
CA SER A 34 14.66 2.24 13.99
C SER A 34 14.93 2.32 12.49
N ARG A 35 14.01 2.95 11.76
CA ARG A 35 14.15 3.21 10.33
C ARG A 35 14.57 4.66 10.14
N GLU A 36 15.52 4.89 9.24
CA GLU A 36 15.77 6.25 8.76
C GLU A 36 14.55 6.72 7.96
N GLN A 37 14.05 7.90 8.31
CA GLN A 37 12.86 8.47 7.69
C GLN A 37 13.21 9.07 6.33
N MET A 38 12.54 8.59 5.28
CA MET A 38 12.56 9.20 3.97
C MET A 38 11.84 10.54 4.01
N GLN A 39 12.42 11.54 3.34
CA GLN A 39 11.98 12.93 3.42
C GLN A 39 10.78 13.23 2.50
N SER A 40 10.56 12.42 1.47
CA SER A 40 9.46 12.58 0.53
C SER A 40 9.01 11.23 -0.03
N VAL A 41 7.81 11.22 -0.62
CA VAL A 41 7.30 10.07 -1.39
C VAL A 41 8.27 9.77 -2.54
N ASP A 42 8.66 10.79 -3.31
CA ASP A 42 9.56 10.64 -4.46
C ASP A 42 10.91 10.01 -4.07
N ALA A 43 11.49 10.43 -2.94
CA ALA A 43 12.76 9.88 -2.45
C ALA A 43 12.61 8.38 -2.13
N LEU A 44 11.51 7.99 -1.50
CA LEU A 44 11.24 6.59 -1.18
C LEU A 44 10.97 5.78 -2.44
N LEU A 45 10.12 6.27 -3.35
CA LEU A 45 9.77 5.58 -4.59
C LEU A 45 10.98 5.40 -5.51
N SER A 46 11.89 6.38 -5.55
CA SER A 46 13.16 6.29 -6.30
C SER A 46 14.04 5.15 -5.80
N VAL A 47 14.03 4.86 -4.49
CA VAL A 47 14.81 3.75 -3.92
C VAL A 47 14.28 2.40 -4.38
N VAL A 48 12.96 2.26 -4.49
CA VAL A 48 12.31 0.96 -4.74
C VAL A 48 11.94 0.72 -6.21
N ALA A 49 12.06 1.75 -7.07
CA ALA A 49 11.81 1.64 -8.51
C ALA A 49 12.62 0.48 -9.14
N GLY A 50 11.95 -0.36 -9.91
CA GLY A 50 12.54 -1.51 -10.59
C GLY A 50 12.85 -2.71 -9.68
N TRP A 51 12.52 -2.65 -8.38
CA TRP A 51 12.70 -3.80 -7.50
C TRP A 51 11.80 -4.95 -7.93
N ARG A 52 12.32 -6.18 -7.82
CA ARG A 52 11.57 -7.41 -8.11
C ARG A 52 10.95 -7.95 -6.83
N GLY A 53 9.83 -8.66 -7.00
CA GLY A 53 9.11 -9.16 -5.84
C GLY A 53 8.24 -10.37 -6.11
N ILE A 54 7.61 -10.82 -5.04
CA ILE A 54 6.55 -11.83 -5.07
C ILE A 54 5.22 -11.16 -4.73
N GLU A 55 4.15 -11.65 -5.35
CA GLU A 55 2.78 -11.22 -5.11
C GLU A 55 2.01 -12.37 -4.44
N GLN A 56 1.24 -12.03 -3.42
CA GLN A 56 0.34 -12.91 -2.69
C GLN A 56 -1.05 -12.29 -2.66
N GLU A 57 -2.09 -13.05 -3.02
CA GLU A 57 -3.48 -12.59 -3.02
C GLU A 57 -4.30 -13.28 -1.93
N LEU A 58 -5.14 -12.51 -1.25
CA LEU A 58 -6.13 -12.97 -0.28
C LEU A 58 -7.52 -12.46 -0.66
N ARG A 59 -8.50 -13.36 -0.80
CA ARG A 59 -9.91 -13.01 -1.07
C ARG A 59 -10.77 -13.13 0.18
N PRO A 60 -11.33 -12.03 0.70
CA PRO A 60 -12.23 -12.08 1.84
C PRO A 60 -13.52 -12.83 1.52
N GLY A 61 -14.02 -13.64 2.46
CA GLY A 61 -15.28 -14.38 2.31
C GLY A 61 -15.15 -15.77 1.69
N VAL A 62 -13.96 -16.18 1.22
CA VAL A 62 -13.66 -17.57 0.86
C VAL A 62 -13.24 -18.32 2.13
N GLN A 63 -13.90 -19.44 2.46
CA GLN A 63 -13.62 -20.23 3.66
C GLN A 63 -12.13 -20.62 3.71
N ASN A 64 -11.51 -20.46 4.89
CA ASN A 64 -10.08 -20.63 5.18
C ASN A 64 -9.11 -19.57 4.63
N GLY A 65 -9.57 -18.39 4.20
CA GLY A 65 -8.68 -17.25 3.92
C GLY A 65 -7.45 -17.62 3.06
N ALA A 66 -7.64 -18.57 2.15
CA ALA A 66 -6.54 -19.25 1.51
C ALA A 66 -5.74 -18.19 0.73
N LEU A 67 -4.45 -18.08 1.03
CA LEU A 67 -3.47 -17.51 0.13
C LEU A 67 -3.63 -18.25 -1.19
N GLU A 68 -4.34 -17.66 -2.14
CA GLU A 68 -4.78 -18.42 -3.32
C GLU A 68 -3.58 -18.75 -4.20
N THR A 69 -2.64 -17.82 -4.32
CA THR A 69 -1.47 -17.97 -5.18
C THR A 69 -0.31 -17.10 -4.68
N THR A 70 0.90 -17.66 -4.73
CA THR A 70 2.13 -16.86 -4.74
C THR A 70 2.65 -16.86 -6.17
N LYS A 71 2.86 -15.68 -6.75
CA LYS A 71 3.40 -15.53 -8.11
C LYS A 71 4.47 -14.44 -8.13
N VAL A 72 5.18 -14.32 -9.25
CA VAL A 72 6.12 -13.21 -9.46
C VAL A 72 5.31 -11.91 -9.57
N ALA A 73 5.67 -10.91 -8.77
CA ALA A 73 5.12 -9.57 -8.90
C ALA A 73 5.76 -8.87 -10.11
N PRO A 74 5.03 -8.01 -10.84
CA PRO A 74 5.65 -7.04 -11.73
C PRO A 74 6.71 -6.24 -10.97
N GLU A 75 7.79 -5.82 -11.65
CA GLU A 75 8.77 -4.89 -11.08
C GLU A 75 8.04 -3.66 -10.51
N PHE A 76 8.53 -3.14 -9.39
CA PHE A 76 7.89 -2.00 -8.76
C PHE A 76 8.00 -0.77 -9.68
N ASP A 77 6.85 -0.25 -10.08
CA ASP A 77 6.72 0.93 -10.92
C ASP A 77 6.16 2.10 -10.08
N ALA A 78 6.98 3.14 -9.93
CA ALA A 78 6.64 4.33 -9.16
C ALA A 78 5.49 5.11 -9.82
N ASP A 79 5.40 5.12 -11.15
CA ASP A 79 4.38 5.86 -11.88
C ASP A 79 3.01 5.22 -11.68
N SER A 80 2.94 3.89 -11.73
CA SER A 80 1.71 3.14 -11.39
C SER A 80 1.24 3.41 -9.95
N PHE A 81 2.16 3.51 -8.98
CA PHE A 81 1.81 3.84 -7.60
C PHE A 81 1.26 5.28 -7.49
N CYS A 82 1.93 6.24 -8.15
CA CYS A 82 1.57 7.66 -8.14
C CYS A 82 0.37 8.02 -9.02
N SER A 83 -0.22 7.05 -9.72
CA SER A 83 -1.41 7.28 -10.56
C SER A 83 -2.65 7.75 -9.79
N GLN A 84 -2.62 7.67 -8.45
CA GLN A 84 -3.66 8.13 -7.55
C GLN A 84 -3.58 9.65 -7.31
N ASP A 85 -4.73 10.27 -7.00
CA ASP A 85 -4.82 11.73 -6.84
C ASP A 85 -4.01 12.25 -5.63
N VAL A 86 -3.88 11.45 -4.57
CA VAL A 86 -3.22 11.82 -3.31
C VAL A 86 -2.15 10.79 -2.95
N ASN A 87 -0.92 11.26 -2.87
CA ASN A 87 0.23 10.48 -2.42
C ASN A 87 0.80 11.07 -1.12
N GLY A 88 1.09 10.23 -0.13
CA GLY A 88 1.57 10.68 1.17
C GLY A 88 2.70 9.81 1.70
N VAL A 89 3.64 10.43 2.43
CA VAL A 89 4.68 9.76 3.21
C VAL A 89 4.50 10.11 4.69
N PHE A 90 4.66 9.11 5.54
CA PHE A 90 4.45 9.21 6.98
C PHE A 90 5.63 8.60 7.73
N ALA A 91 5.58 8.71 9.06
CA ALA A 91 6.55 8.10 9.97
C ALA A 91 6.75 6.59 9.69
N ASP A 92 7.96 6.11 9.95
CA ASP A 92 8.41 4.74 9.69
C ASP A 92 8.33 4.32 8.21
N ASN A 93 8.46 5.29 7.29
CA ASN A 93 8.44 5.08 5.84
C ASN A 93 7.15 4.44 5.31
N LEU A 94 6.02 4.68 5.97
CA LEU A 94 4.70 4.36 5.45
C LEU A 94 4.34 5.33 4.33
N ILE A 95 3.83 4.81 3.23
CA ILE A 95 3.31 5.60 2.12
C ILE A 95 1.89 5.17 1.76
N CYS A 96 1.15 6.05 1.10
CA CYS A 96 -0.13 5.69 0.47
C CYS A 96 -0.29 6.39 -0.88
N GLY A 97 -1.03 5.73 -1.77
CA GLY A 97 -1.65 6.31 -2.96
C GLY A 97 -3.15 6.11 -2.85
N LEU A 98 -3.92 7.20 -2.79
CA LEU A 98 -5.35 7.20 -2.54
C LEU A 98 -6.08 8.14 -3.50
N PRO A 99 -7.32 7.81 -3.90
CA PRO A 99 -8.13 8.73 -4.68
C PRO A 99 -8.61 9.91 -3.82
N ASP A 100 -8.69 11.10 -4.39
CA ASP A 100 -9.24 12.28 -3.70
C ASP A 100 -10.76 12.17 -3.51
N LYS A 101 -11.41 11.45 -4.43
CA LYS A 101 -12.84 11.13 -4.44
C LYS A 101 -13.03 9.65 -4.70
N MET A 102 -13.86 8.99 -3.90
CA MET A 102 -14.14 7.57 -4.12
C MET A 102 -14.74 7.35 -5.51
N PRO A 103 -14.14 6.47 -6.34
CA PRO A 103 -14.66 6.18 -7.67
C PRO A 103 -16.06 5.54 -7.60
N LYS A 104 -16.86 5.75 -8.66
CA LYS A 104 -18.20 5.13 -8.79
C LYS A 104 -18.16 3.66 -9.22
N GLY A 105 -17.00 3.14 -9.61
CA GLY A 105 -16.79 1.77 -10.06
C GLY A 105 -15.78 1.04 -9.18
N ALA A 106 -15.19 -0.04 -9.70
CA ALA A 106 -14.10 -0.72 -9.01
C ALA A 106 -12.91 0.23 -8.81
N PHE A 107 -12.26 0.12 -7.67
CA PHE A 107 -11.11 0.95 -7.32
C PHE A 107 -10.14 0.21 -6.41
N GLU A 108 -8.93 0.73 -6.31
CA GLU A 108 -7.88 0.17 -5.48
C GLU A 108 -7.32 1.26 -4.56
N LEU A 109 -7.00 0.87 -3.32
CA LEU A 109 -6.26 1.69 -2.38
C LEU A 109 -4.86 1.10 -2.23
N GLN A 110 -3.83 1.94 -2.33
CA GLN A 110 -2.44 1.49 -2.31
C GLN A 110 -1.72 1.98 -1.07
N PHE A 111 -1.00 1.10 -0.40
CA PHE A 111 -0.21 1.39 0.79
C PHE A 111 1.16 0.74 0.67
N GLY A 112 2.21 1.43 1.07
CA GLY A 112 3.57 0.91 1.03
C GLY A 112 4.31 1.12 2.34
N CYS A 113 5.34 0.32 2.56
CA CYS A 113 6.27 0.50 3.68
C CYS A 113 7.67 0.03 3.30
N LEU A 114 8.65 0.93 3.38
CA LEU A 114 10.06 0.55 3.31
C LEU A 114 10.52 0.08 4.69
N LEU A 115 10.48 -1.23 4.91
CA LEU A 115 10.77 -1.85 6.20
C LEU A 115 12.26 -1.75 6.57
N ASN A 116 13.13 -1.86 5.57
CA ASN A 116 14.57 -1.67 5.65
C ASN A 116 15.13 -1.45 4.23
N PRO A 117 16.42 -1.11 4.06
CA PRO A 117 17.02 -0.85 2.73
C PRO A 117 16.96 -2.01 1.73
N LYS A 118 16.51 -3.20 2.13
CA LYS A 118 16.40 -4.40 1.30
C LYS A 118 14.99 -4.97 1.22
N SER A 119 13.98 -4.29 1.79
CA SER A 119 12.63 -4.84 1.87
C SER A 119 11.58 -3.73 1.83
N PHE A 120 10.76 -3.80 0.78
CA PHE A 120 9.60 -2.93 0.61
C PHE A 120 8.35 -3.79 0.47
N THR A 121 7.32 -3.49 1.26
CA THR A 121 6.02 -4.16 1.17
C THR A 121 5.01 -3.18 0.60
N HIS A 122 4.28 -3.62 -0.43
CA HIS A 122 3.19 -2.89 -1.06
C HIS A 122 1.89 -3.69 -0.90
N LEU A 123 0.90 -3.08 -0.27
CA LEU A 123 -0.44 -3.62 -0.09
C LEU A 123 -1.43 -2.88 -1.01
N ILE A 124 -2.17 -3.64 -1.80
CA ILE A 124 -3.27 -3.13 -2.64
C ILE A 124 -4.57 -3.72 -2.10
N ILE A 125 -5.52 -2.86 -1.76
CA ILE A 125 -6.85 -3.24 -1.30
C ILE A 125 -7.84 -2.92 -2.41
N ALA A 126 -8.40 -3.95 -3.04
CA ALA A 126 -9.27 -3.77 -4.20
C ALA A 126 -10.75 -3.92 -3.83
N TYR A 127 -11.55 -2.98 -4.29
CA TYR A 127 -13.00 -2.96 -4.14
C TYR A 127 -13.68 -3.17 -5.50
N ASP A 128 -14.77 -3.93 -5.50
CA ASP A 128 -15.59 -4.12 -6.70
C ASP A 128 -16.48 -2.90 -6.99
N ALA A 129 -17.22 -2.93 -8.10
CA ALA A 129 -18.12 -1.85 -8.50
C ALA A 129 -19.30 -1.61 -7.53
N ASN A 130 -19.52 -2.50 -6.56
CA ASN A 130 -20.53 -2.35 -5.51
C ASN A 130 -19.91 -1.87 -4.19
N ASN A 131 -18.67 -1.38 -4.20
CA ASN A 131 -17.89 -0.98 -3.03
C ASN A 131 -17.68 -2.13 -2.03
N ARG A 132 -17.69 -3.38 -2.49
CA ARG A 132 -17.38 -4.54 -1.65
C ARG A 132 -15.91 -4.86 -1.81
N LEU A 133 -15.26 -5.10 -0.67
CA LEU A 133 -13.90 -5.57 -0.62
C LEU A 133 -13.79 -6.92 -1.37
N SER A 134 -12.98 -6.95 -2.42
CA SER A 134 -12.90 -8.07 -3.35
C SER A 134 -11.63 -8.92 -3.15
N ARG A 135 -10.49 -8.27 -2.93
CA ARG A 135 -9.19 -8.91 -2.69
C ARG A 135 -8.20 -7.97 -2.00
N TRP A 136 -7.21 -8.57 -1.37
CA TRP A 136 -6.00 -7.93 -0.87
C TRP A 136 -4.82 -8.52 -1.62
N ILE A 137 -3.94 -7.67 -2.12
CA ILE A 137 -2.73 -8.10 -2.79
C ILE A 137 -1.56 -7.57 -1.98
N GLU A 138 -0.72 -8.47 -1.48
CA GLU A 138 0.55 -8.13 -0.86
C GLU A 138 1.68 -8.41 -1.86
N ARG A 139 2.47 -7.38 -2.17
CA ARG A 139 3.70 -7.51 -2.93
C ARG A 139 4.88 -7.24 -2.02
N ARG A 140 5.85 -8.16 -2.00
CA ARG A 140 7.11 -8.00 -1.26
C ARG A 140 8.24 -7.87 -2.25
N TYR A 141 8.87 -6.71 -2.23
CA TYR A 141 9.93 -6.30 -3.13
C TYR A 141 11.30 -6.30 -2.45
N GLN A 142 12.33 -6.62 -3.23
CA GLN A 142 13.73 -6.59 -2.81
C GLN A 142 14.59 -5.95 -3.92
N PRO A 143 15.74 -5.33 -3.57
CA PRO A 143 16.65 -4.77 -4.54
C PRO A 143 17.07 -5.82 -5.55
N THR A 144 17.00 -5.46 -6.83
CA THR A 144 17.59 -6.25 -7.89
C THR A 144 19.09 -6.13 -7.73
N MET A 145 19.78 -7.19 -7.29
CA MET A 145 21.25 -7.17 -7.21
C MET A 145 21.76 -6.94 -8.63
N HIS A 146 22.27 -5.74 -8.90
CA HIS A 146 23.11 -5.53 -10.08
C HIS A 146 24.37 -6.37 -9.87
N GLY A 147 24.49 -7.45 -10.64
CA GLY A 147 25.77 -8.16 -10.80
C GLY A 147 26.77 -7.32 -11.57
#